data_AF-A0A7L2LUG3-F1
#
_entry.id   AF-A0A7L2LUG3-F1
#
_cell.length_a   1.000
_cell.length_b   1.000
_cell.length_c   1.000
_cell.angle_alpha   90.00
_cell.angle_beta   90.00
_cell.angle_gamma   90.00
#
_symmetry.space_group_name_H-M   'P 1'
#
loop_
_entity.id
_entity.type
_entity.pdbx_description
1 polymer ?
#
loop_
_entity_poly.entity_id
_entity_poly.type
_entity_poly.pdbx_seq_one_letter_code
_entity_poly.pdbx_strand_id
1 'polypeptide(L)' 'LPDSVLVQVLALLPLRDRLRAARVCRRWQQLAQDRAVWTHVDLSPHR' A
#
# COMPACT_ATOMS: atom_id res chain seq x y z
N LEU A 1 -7.51 -10.22 -10.88
CA LEU A 1 -7.08 -8.83 -11.17
C LEU A 1 -5.59 -8.82 -11.48
N PRO A 2 -5.11 -7.99 -12.42
CA PRO A 2 -3.67 -7.77 -12.63
C PRO A 2 -3.01 -7.08 -11.43
N ASP A 3 -1.73 -7.35 -11.22
CA ASP A 3 -0.96 -6.78 -10.10
C ASP A 3 -0.81 -5.27 -10.22
N SER A 4 -0.62 -4.73 -11.43
CA SER A 4 -0.55 -3.29 -11.68
C SER A 4 -1.79 -2.54 -11.19
N VAL A 5 -2.97 -3.14 -11.33
CA VAL A 5 -4.23 -2.54 -10.85
C VAL A 5 -4.30 -2.61 -9.33
N LEU A 6 -3.91 -3.72 -8.72
CA LEU A 6 -3.89 -3.85 -7.25
C LEU A 6 -2.90 -2.87 -6.61
N VAL A 7 -1.74 -2.65 -7.22
CA VAL A 7 -0.76 -1.64 -6.79
C VAL A 7 -1.38 -0.24 -6.79
N GLN A 8 -2.12 0.13 -7.85
CA GLN A 8 -2.82 1.42 -7.89
C GLN A 8 -3.91 1.52 -6.82
N VAL A 9 -4.69 0.46 -6.60
CA VAL A 9 -5.70 0.42 -5.52
C VAL A 9 -5.02 0.62 -4.16
N LEU A 10 -3.89 -0.05 -3.89
CA LEU A 10 -3.13 0.11 -2.66
C LEU A 10 -2.61 1.55 -2.50
N ALA A 11 -2.11 2.17 -3.57
CA ALA A 11 -1.59 3.54 -3.53
C ALA A 11 -2.66 4.58 -3.15
N LEU A 12 -3.94 4.30 -3.42
CA LEU A 12 -5.06 5.19 -3.06
C LEU A 12 -5.49 5.07 -1.60
N LEU A 13 -5.07 4.02 -0.88
CA LEU A 13 -5.42 3.85 0.53
C LEU A 13 -4.63 4.84 1.42
N PRO A 14 -5.18 5.26 2.57
CA PRO A 14 -4.42 5.92 3.62
C PRO A 14 -3.25 5.06 4.10
N LEU A 15 -2.20 5.70 4.64
CA LEU A 15 -0.96 5.03 5.08
C LEU A 15 -1.21 3.77 5.93
N ARG A 16 -2.06 3.92 6.96
CA ARG A 16 -2.38 2.84 7.89
C ARG A 16 -3.11 1.67 7.23
N ASP A 17 -3.93 1.95 6.22
CA ASP A 17 -4.71 0.93 5.53
C ASP A 17 -3.86 0.20 4.49
N ARG A 18 -2.82 0.84 3.90
CA ARG A 18 -1.79 0.14 3.11
C ARG A 18 -1.09 -0.95 3.94
N LEU A 19 -0.71 -0.62 5.18
CA LEU A 19 -0.06 -1.56 6.09
C LEU A 19 -0.98 -2.71 6.51
N ARG A 20 -2.28 -2.43 6.71
CA ARG A 20 -3.27 -3.47 7.00
C ARG A 20 -3.50 -4.38 5.79
N ALA A 21 -3.59 -3.79 4.60
CA ALA A 21 -3.79 -4.50 3.34
C ALA A 21 -2.64 -5.50 3.07
N ALA A 22 -1.41 -5.14 3.42
CA ALA A 22 -0.24 -6.04 3.34
C ALA A 22 -0.37 -7.32 4.18
N ARG A 23 -1.25 -7.34 5.20
CA ARG A 23 -1.46 -8.48 6.10
C ARG A 23 -2.57 -9.44 5.64
N VAL A 24 -3.29 -9.11 4.56
CA VAL A 24 -4.46 -9.88 4.11
C VAL A 24 -4.06 -11.25 3.54
N CYS A 25 -3.07 -11.28 2.65
CA CYS A 25 -2.52 -12.51 2.10
C CYS A 25 -1.11 -12.28 1.53
N ARG A 26 -0.39 -13.36 1.19
CA ARG A 26 1.00 -13.29 0.67
C ARG A 26 1.12 -12.42 -0.57
N ARG A 27 0.13 -12.47 -1.47
CA ARG A 27 0.12 -11.66 -2.69
C ARG A 27 0.03 -10.17 -2.36
N TRP A 28 -0.84 -9.79 -1.44
CA TRP A 28 -0.98 -8.39 -1.03
C TRP A 28 0.24 -7.90 -0.25
N GLN A 29 0.88 -8.78 0.54
CA GLN A 29 2.15 -8.50 1.18
C GLN A 29 3.24 -8.16 0.16
N GLN A 30 3.36 -8.93 -0.92
CA GLN A 30 4.32 -8.67 -2.00
C GLN A 30 4.03 -7.36 -2.73
N LEU A 31 2.77 -7.11 -3.10
CA LEU A 31 2.38 -5.89 -3.80
C LEU A 31 2.53 -4.63 -2.95
N ALA A 32 2.33 -4.73 -1.64
CA ALA A 32 2.57 -3.64 -0.72
C ALA A 32 4.05 -3.27 -0.59
N GLN A 33 4.99 -4.05 -1.12
CA GLN A 33 6.41 -3.68 -1.17
C GLN A 33 6.77 -2.86 -2.42
N ASP A 34 5.85 -2.74 -3.39
CA ASP A 34 6.08 -1.96 -4.59
C ASP A 34 6.24 -0.47 -4.26
N ARG A 35 7.29 0.16 -4.82
CA ARG A 35 7.59 1.58 -4.62
C ARG A 35 6.43 2.50 -5.00
N ALA A 36 5.62 2.12 -6.00
CA ALA A 36 4.48 2.91 -6.45
C ALA A 36 3.43 3.12 -5.34
N VAL A 37 3.31 2.17 -4.41
CA VAL A 37 2.40 2.25 -3.24
C VAL A 37 2.82 3.33 -2.24
N TRP A 38 4.09 3.74 -2.24
CA TRP A 38 4.69 4.64 -1.24
C TRP A 38 5.21 5.95 -1.84
N THR A 39 4.74 6.33 -3.02
CA THR A 39 5.20 7.56 -3.71
C THR A 39 4.90 8.84 -2.94
N HIS A 40 3.73 8.93 -2.30
CA HIS A 40 3.30 10.06 -1.48
C HIS A 40 2.96 9.55 -0.08
N VAL A 41 3.92 9.67 0.83
CA VAL A 41 3.77 9.30 2.24
C VAL A 41 4.10 10.52 3.08
N ASP A 42 3.14 10.95 3.87
CA ASP A 42 3.39 11.94 4.92
C ASP A 42 3.83 11.21 6.19
N LEU A 43 5.03 11.55 6.66
CA LEU A 43 5.62 11.07 7.91
C LEU A 43 5.66 12.18 8.97
N SER A 44 4.88 13.25 8.78
CA SER A 44 4.75 14.28 9.79
C SER A 44 4.33 13.66 11.13
N PRO A 45 4.92 14.09 12.25
CA PRO A 45 4.57 13.57 13.55
C PRO A 45 3.08 13.81 13.83
N HIS A 46 2.34 12.73 14.08
CA HIS A 46 0.97 12.81 14.56
C HIS A 46 0.98 13.52 15.92
N ARG A 47 0.38 14.72 15.99
CA ARG A 47 0.13 15.46 17.22
C ARG A 47 -0.93 14.78 18.09
#